data_AF-A0AAW3TPJ3-F1
#
_entry.id   AF-A0AAW3TPJ3-F1
#
_cell.length_a   1.000
_cell.length_b   1.000
_cell.length_c   1.000
_cell.angle_alpha   90.00
_cell.angle_beta   90.00
_cell.angle_gamma   90.00
#
_symmetry.space_group_name_H-M   'P 1'
#
loop_
_entity.id
_entity.type
_entity.pdbx_description
1 polymer ?
#
loop_
_entity_poly.entity_id
_entity_poly.type
_entity_poly.pdbx_seq_one_letter_code
_entity_poly.pdbx_strand_id
1 'polypeptide(L)'
;MKGFVDEVVISIAGEEIARHPRSYGEGAFVANPLHYLALIEQKPGALDQAAALQGWDLPEIFQHLRHLLEARMGNKGKREFIQVLRLLEALPLAVVTDAVTQAVQLGAIGFDAVKLIALARIERRPPRLDLAAYPHLPRTDVKTTRAADYGVLAA
;
A
#
# COMPACT_ATOMS: atom_id res chain seq x y z
N MET A 1 -13.38 21.56 -19.56
CA MET A 1 -13.17 20.27 -20.25
C MET A 1 -12.67 20.57 -21.65
N LYS A 2 -11.53 20.02 -22.04
CA LYS A 2 -10.97 20.12 -23.39
C LYS A 2 -10.95 18.73 -24.01
N GLY A 3 -11.55 18.56 -25.18
CA GLY A 3 -11.53 17.30 -25.92
C GLY A 3 -10.50 17.37 -27.05
N PHE A 4 -9.51 16.50 -27.01
CA PHE A 4 -8.58 16.24 -28.10
C PHE A 4 -9.07 15.05 -28.95
N VAL A 5 -8.37 14.75 -30.04
CA VAL A 5 -8.73 13.63 -30.94
C VAL A 5 -8.72 12.32 -30.16
N ASP A 6 -7.64 12.03 -29.45
CA ASP A 6 -7.47 10.76 -28.73
C ASP A 6 -7.66 10.86 -27.22
N GLU A 7 -7.85 12.06 -26.67
CA GLU A 7 -7.84 12.29 -25.22
C GLU A 7 -8.92 13.28 -24.77
N VAL A 8 -9.36 13.14 -23.54
CA VAL A 8 -10.27 14.05 -22.85
C VAL A 8 -9.57 14.57 -21.61
N VAL A 9 -9.42 15.90 -21.52
CA VAL A 9 -8.80 16.59 -20.39
C VAL A 9 -9.87 17.30 -19.55
N ILE A 10 -9.94 16.94 -18.29
CA ILE A 10 -10.81 17.55 -17.29
C ILE A 10 -9.96 18.56 -16.51
N SER A 11 -10.45 19.80 -16.40
CA SER A 11 -9.73 20.90 -15.76
C SER A 11 -10.67 21.73 -14.89
N ILE A 12 -10.21 22.13 -13.71
CA ILE A 12 -10.88 23.09 -12.82
C ILE A 12 -10.00 24.34 -12.73
N ALA A 13 -10.58 25.53 -12.90
CA ALA A 13 -9.87 26.82 -12.82
C ALA A 13 -8.60 26.93 -13.69
N GLY A 14 -8.51 26.15 -14.78
CA GLY A 14 -7.35 26.13 -15.68
C GLY A 14 -6.29 25.08 -15.34
N GLU A 15 -6.39 24.40 -14.20
CA GLU A 15 -5.52 23.30 -13.79
C GLU A 15 -6.09 21.95 -14.30
N GLU A 16 -5.23 21.14 -14.91
CA GLU A 16 -5.58 19.79 -15.38
C GLU A 16 -5.69 18.83 -14.18
N ILE A 17 -6.89 18.28 -13.96
CA ILE A 17 -7.18 17.37 -12.84
C ILE A 17 -7.29 15.90 -13.27
N ALA A 18 -7.53 15.64 -14.56
CA ALA A 18 -7.55 14.28 -15.11
C ALA A 18 -7.40 14.31 -16.63
N ARG A 19 -6.77 13.27 -17.17
CA ARG A 19 -6.65 13.00 -18.60
C ARG A 19 -7.01 11.55 -18.87
N HIS A 20 -7.96 11.32 -19.76
CA HIS A 20 -8.41 9.98 -20.12
C HIS A 20 -8.38 9.79 -21.65
N PRO A 21 -8.11 8.57 -22.15
CA PRO A 21 -8.27 8.28 -23.56
C PRO A 21 -9.73 8.47 -23.97
N ARG A 22 -9.95 9.00 -25.17
CA ARG A 22 -11.29 9.20 -25.72
C ARG A 22 -11.88 7.85 -26.09
N SER A 23 -13.03 7.53 -25.49
CA SER A 23 -13.84 6.39 -25.94
C SER A 23 -14.86 6.87 -26.97
N TYR A 24 -14.91 6.18 -28.11
CA TYR A 24 -15.91 6.40 -29.16
C TYR A 24 -17.11 5.46 -29.06
N GLY A 25 -17.09 4.52 -28.10
CA GLY A 25 -18.20 3.61 -27.83
C GLY A 25 -19.29 4.25 -26.98
N GLU A 26 -20.54 3.93 -27.28
CA GLU A 26 -21.71 4.40 -26.51
C GLU A 26 -21.76 3.68 -25.14
N GLY A 27 -21.86 4.44 -24.04
CA GLY A 27 -21.93 3.87 -22.67
C GLY A 27 -20.61 3.36 -22.08
N ALA A 28 -19.46 3.62 -22.69
CA ALA A 28 -18.16 3.17 -22.19
C ALA A 28 -17.75 3.85 -20.87
N PHE A 29 -17.50 3.07 -19.83
CA PHE A 29 -17.01 3.55 -18.54
C PHE A 29 -15.47 3.45 -18.47
N VAL A 30 -14.79 4.58 -18.63
CA VAL A 30 -13.32 4.68 -18.49
C VAL A 30 -13.02 5.37 -17.17
N ALA A 31 -12.48 4.63 -16.21
CA ALA A 31 -12.17 5.13 -14.87
C ALA A 31 -10.73 4.80 -14.50
N ASN A 32 -10.02 5.77 -13.93
CA ASN A 32 -8.77 5.52 -13.22
C ASN A 32 -9.08 5.20 -11.75
N PRO A 33 -8.80 3.98 -11.26
CA PRO A 33 -9.03 3.57 -9.87
C PRO A 33 -8.49 4.56 -8.83
N LEU A 34 -7.31 5.15 -9.09
CA LEU A 34 -6.60 6.03 -8.17
C LEU A 34 -7.42 7.29 -7.82
N HIS A 35 -8.22 7.80 -8.75
CA HIS A 35 -9.00 9.02 -8.53
C HIS A 35 -10.15 8.84 -7.52
N TYR A 36 -10.53 7.60 -7.23
CA TYR A 36 -11.66 7.29 -6.34
C TYR A 36 -11.23 6.91 -4.92
N LEU A 37 -9.93 6.68 -4.69
CA LEU A 37 -9.45 6.16 -3.40
C LEU A 37 -9.68 7.13 -2.25
N ALA A 38 -9.49 8.44 -2.46
CA ALA A 38 -9.77 9.46 -1.45
C ALA A 38 -11.25 9.47 -1.02
N LEU A 39 -12.17 9.24 -1.96
CA LEU A 39 -13.60 9.12 -1.68
C LEU A 39 -13.92 7.82 -0.93
N ILE A 40 -13.29 6.72 -1.34
CA ILE A 40 -13.50 5.39 -0.76
C ILE A 40 -12.93 5.32 0.66
N GLU A 41 -11.86 6.06 0.98
CA GLU A 41 -11.34 6.14 2.35
C GLU A 41 -12.37 6.74 3.33
N GLN A 42 -13.22 7.67 2.89
CA GLN A 42 -14.30 8.23 3.70
C GLN A 42 -15.43 7.21 3.94
N LYS A 43 -15.65 6.29 2.98
CA LYS A 43 -16.65 5.22 3.07
C LYS A 43 -16.05 3.85 2.73
N PRO A 44 -15.23 3.25 3.63
CA PRO A 44 -14.50 2.01 3.36
C PRO A 44 -15.39 0.82 2.98
N GLY A 45 -16.64 0.79 3.45
CA GLY A 45 -17.61 -0.24 3.11
C GLY A 45 -18.02 -0.25 1.63
N ALA A 46 -17.74 0.82 0.87
CA ALA A 46 -18.01 0.90 -0.55
C ALA A 46 -16.88 0.29 -1.42
N LEU A 47 -15.74 -0.12 -0.83
CA LEU A 47 -14.59 -0.67 -1.56
C LEU A 47 -15.00 -1.80 -2.51
N ASP A 48 -15.78 -2.76 -2.02
CA ASP A 48 -16.24 -3.93 -2.78
C ASP A 48 -17.29 -3.60 -3.84
N GLN A 49 -17.97 -2.45 -3.72
CA GLN A 49 -19.05 -2.03 -4.61
C GLN A 49 -18.60 -0.97 -5.62
N ALA A 50 -17.37 -0.46 -5.49
CA ALA A 50 -16.85 0.59 -6.34
C ALA A 50 -16.57 0.07 -7.75
N ALA A 51 -17.45 0.41 -8.70
CA ALA A 51 -17.31 0.01 -10.10
C ALA A 51 -15.94 0.40 -10.71
N ALA A 52 -15.38 1.54 -10.30
CA ALA A 52 -14.06 2.01 -10.74
C ALA A 52 -12.89 1.16 -10.24
N LEU A 53 -13.08 0.32 -9.22
CA LEU A 53 -12.05 -0.59 -8.70
C LEU A 53 -12.24 -2.04 -9.17
N GLN A 54 -13.35 -2.34 -9.83
CA GLN A 54 -13.63 -3.69 -10.33
C GLN A 54 -12.65 -4.04 -11.46
N GLY A 55 -12.06 -5.24 -11.40
CA GLY A 55 -11.09 -5.70 -12.39
C GLY A 55 -9.77 -4.93 -12.38
N TRP A 56 -9.45 -4.21 -11.29
CA TRP A 56 -8.15 -3.56 -11.17
C TRP A 56 -7.05 -4.63 -11.06
N ASP A 57 -6.18 -4.69 -12.07
CA ASP A 57 -5.07 -5.62 -12.17
C ASP A 57 -3.96 -5.24 -11.16
N LEU A 58 -4.11 -5.71 -9.93
CA LEU A 58 -3.13 -5.59 -8.86
C LEU A 58 -2.47 -6.94 -8.61
N PRO A 59 -1.16 -6.96 -8.27
CA PRO A 59 -0.49 -8.18 -7.85
C PRO A 59 -1.24 -8.88 -6.70
N GLU A 60 -1.28 -10.21 -6.73
CA GLU A 60 -2.04 -11.04 -5.78
C GLU A 60 -1.72 -10.73 -4.30
N ILE A 61 -0.49 -10.29 -4.02
CA ILE A 61 -0.05 -9.91 -2.67
C ILE A 61 -0.92 -8.81 -2.04
N PHE A 62 -1.53 -7.93 -2.83
CA PHE A 62 -2.46 -6.92 -2.32
C PHE A 62 -3.74 -7.56 -1.77
N GLN A 63 -4.27 -8.57 -2.44
CA GLN A 63 -5.42 -9.33 -1.93
C GLN A 63 -5.03 -10.10 -0.68
N HIS A 64 -3.83 -10.69 -0.65
CA HIS A 64 -3.35 -11.35 0.56
C HIS A 64 -3.24 -10.38 1.76
N LEU A 65 -2.63 -9.21 1.57
CA LEU A 65 -2.56 -8.16 2.59
C LEU A 65 -3.95 -7.74 3.07
N ARG A 66 -4.89 -7.54 2.14
CA ARG A 66 -6.28 -7.18 2.45
C ARG A 66 -6.92 -8.20 3.39
N HIS A 67 -6.83 -9.50 3.07
CA HIS A 67 -7.38 -10.56 3.92
C HIS A 67 -6.76 -10.55 5.32
N LEU A 68 -5.43 -10.36 5.43
CA LEU A 68 -4.76 -10.30 6.73
C LEU A 68 -5.21 -9.09 7.56
N LEU A 69 -5.34 -7.92 6.95
CA LEU A 69 -5.83 -6.71 7.59
C LEU A 69 -7.28 -6.84 8.06
N GLU A 70 -8.16 -7.36 7.20
CA GLU A 70 -9.56 -7.59 7.54
C GLU A 70 -9.71 -8.63 8.66
N ALA A 71 -8.95 -9.73 8.62
CA ALA A 71 -8.98 -10.75 9.66
C ALA A 71 -8.51 -10.20 11.02
N ARG A 72 -7.51 -9.31 11.02
CA ARG A 72 -6.95 -8.73 12.26
C ARG A 72 -7.81 -7.59 12.82
N MET A 73 -8.41 -6.76 11.96
CA MET A 73 -8.93 -5.44 12.35
C MET A 73 -10.33 -5.13 11.79
N GLY A 74 -10.96 -6.04 11.06
CA GLY A 74 -12.28 -5.87 10.46
C GLY A 74 -12.38 -4.62 9.58
N ASN A 75 -13.35 -3.76 9.88
CA ASN A 75 -13.57 -2.51 9.14
C ASN A 75 -12.38 -1.54 9.20
N LYS A 76 -11.61 -1.54 10.29
CA LYS A 76 -10.38 -0.73 10.37
C LYS A 76 -9.32 -1.27 9.41
N GLY A 77 -9.25 -2.58 9.24
CA GLY A 77 -8.37 -3.24 8.27
C GLY A 77 -8.68 -2.85 6.82
N LYS A 78 -9.97 -2.77 6.45
CA LYS A 78 -10.39 -2.24 5.14
C LYS A 78 -9.88 -0.84 4.89
N ARG A 79 -9.95 0.03 5.92
CA ARG A 79 -9.44 1.41 5.83
C ARG A 79 -7.92 1.46 5.66
N GLU A 80 -7.16 0.67 6.42
CA GLU A 80 -5.70 0.61 6.24
C GLU A 80 -5.32 0.06 4.87
N PHE A 81 -6.06 -0.93 4.35
CA PHE A 81 -5.85 -1.42 2.99
C PHE A 81 -6.08 -0.32 1.95
N ILE A 82 -7.14 0.48 2.09
CA ILE A 82 -7.36 1.66 1.23
C ILE A 82 -6.18 2.63 1.34
N GLN A 83 -5.68 2.90 2.54
CA GLN A 83 -4.50 3.77 2.73
C GLN A 83 -3.24 3.22 2.03
N VAL A 84 -3.05 1.90 2.02
CA VAL A 84 -1.98 1.25 1.24
C VAL A 84 -2.19 1.45 -0.26
N LEU A 85 -3.41 1.30 -0.77
CA LEU A 85 -3.72 1.60 -2.18
C LEU A 85 -3.43 3.07 -2.52
N ARG A 86 -3.71 4.00 -1.60
CA ARG A 86 -3.41 5.42 -1.77
C ARG A 86 -1.92 5.73 -1.88
N LEU A 87 -1.02 4.84 -1.43
CA LEU A 87 0.41 4.99 -1.69
C LEU A 87 0.72 4.98 -3.20
N LEU A 88 -0.12 4.32 -4.01
CA LEU A 88 0.01 4.30 -5.47
C LEU A 88 -0.29 5.65 -6.12
N GLU A 89 -0.91 6.59 -5.40
CA GLU A 89 -1.08 7.99 -5.86
C GLU A 89 0.28 8.72 -5.95
N ALA A 90 1.26 8.33 -5.13
CA ALA A 90 2.55 9.01 -5.01
C ALA A 90 3.76 8.14 -5.36
N LEU A 91 3.62 6.81 -5.28
CA LEU A 91 4.73 5.86 -5.42
C LEU A 91 4.47 4.87 -6.57
N PRO A 92 5.52 4.44 -7.29
CA PRO A 92 5.36 3.43 -8.35
C PRO A 92 4.82 2.11 -7.81
N LEU A 93 3.97 1.43 -8.59
CA LEU A 93 3.39 0.13 -8.24
C LEU A 93 4.44 -0.90 -7.79
N ALA A 94 5.58 -0.97 -8.48
CA ALA A 94 6.67 -1.87 -8.12
C ALA A 94 7.20 -1.63 -6.70
N VAL A 95 7.37 -0.37 -6.30
CA VAL A 95 7.87 -0.01 -4.96
C VAL A 95 6.85 -0.40 -3.89
N VAL A 96 5.57 -0.14 -4.12
CA VAL A 96 4.51 -0.51 -3.17
C VAL A 96 4.35 -2.03 -3.09
N THR A 97 4.43 -2.73 -4.22
CA THR A 97 4.36 -4.21 -4.28
C THR A 97 5.49 -4.85 -3.48
N ASP A 98 6.72 -4.38 -3.65
CA ASP A 98 7.87 -4.84 -2.88
C ASP A 98 7.67 -4.57 -1.38
N ALA A 99 7.18 -3.38 -1.02
CA ALA A 99 6.94 -3.00 0.36
C ALA A 99 5.86 -3.84 1.03
N VAL A 100 4.76 -4.11 0.32
CA VAL A 100 3.69 -5.00 0.78
C VAL A 100 4.21 -6.42 0.97
N THR A 101 4.98 -6.93 0.01
CA THR A 101 5.59 -8.27 0.09
C THR A 101 6.49 -8.40 1.32
N GLN A 102 7.35 -7.41 1.56
CA GLN A 102 8.23 -7.40 2.71
C GLN A 102 7.47 -7.25 4.03
N ALA A 103 6.43 -6.39 4.08
CA ALA A 103 5.58 -6.22 5.25
C ALA A 103 4.88 -7.54 5.65
N VAL A 104 4.37 -8.28 4.66
CA VAL A 104 3.76 -9.61 4.86
C VAL A 104 4.80 -10.61 5.39
N GLN A 105 5.99 -10.67 4.78
CA GLN A 105 7.06 -11.57 5.23
C GLN A 105 7.52 -11.29 6.68
N LEU A 106 7.52 -10.02 7.09
CA LEU A 106 7.88 -9.60 8.45
C LEU A 106 6.72 -9.74 9.45
N GLY A 107 5.51 -10.08 9.00
CA GLY A 107 4.30 -10.05 9.84
C GLY A 107 3.84 -8.65 10.27
N ALA A 108 4.46 -7.60 9.73
CA ALA A 108 4.20 -6.20 10.02
C ALA A 108 3.23 -5.61 8.98
N ILE A 109 1.99 -6.07 8.97
CA ILE A 109 1.01 -5.81 7.90
C ILE A 109 0.26 -4.47 7.96
N GLY A 110 0.58 -3.60 8.93
CA GLY A 110 -0.12 -2.31 9.09
C GLY A 110 0.28 -1.29 8.02
N PHE A 111 -0.59 -0.30 7.77
CA PHE A 111 -0.31 0.78 6.81
C PHE A 111 1.05 1.46 7.05
N ASP A 112 1.35 1.83 8.30
CA ASP A 112 2.59 2.52 8.64
C ASP A 112 3.84 1.68 8.32
N ALA A 113 3.76 0.36 8.51
CA ALA A 113 4.88 -0.53 8.19
C ALA A 113 5.14 -0.58 6.68
N VAL A 114 4.08 -0.76 5.86
CA VAL A 114 4.19 -0.72 4.40
C VAL A 114 4.76 0.63 3.94
N LYS A 115 4.24 1.73 4.47
CA LYS A 115 4.71 3.09 4.16
C LYS A 115 6.19 3.27 4.49
N LEU A 116 6.63 2.86 5.68
CA LEU A 116 8.01 2.97 6.11
C LEU A 116 8.96 2.16 5.23
N ILE A 117 8.58 0.93 4.87
CA ILE A 117 9.37 0.08 3.97
C ILE A 117 9.48 0.74 2.58
N ALA A 118 8.38 1.23 2.03
CA ALA A 118 8.36 1.90 0.73
C ALA A 118 9.27 3.14 0.72
N LEU A 119 9.17 3.99 1.75
CA LEU A 119 10.01 5.18 1.91
C LEU A 119 11.49 4.83 2.06
N ALA A 120 11.83 3.83 2.89
CA ALA A 120 13.21 3.40 3.08
C ALA A 120 13.88 2.95 1.76
N ARG A 121 13.10 2.30 0.89
CA ARG A 121 13.56 1.86 -0.44
C ARG A 121 13.82 3.04 -1.38
N ILE A 122 12.94 4.04 -1.38
CA ILE A 122 13.10 5.26 -2.20
C ILE A 122 14.30 6.07 -1.74
N GLU A 123 14.47 6.22 -0.42
CA GLU A 123 15.61 6.91 0.18
C GLU A 123 16.94 6.19 -0.04
N ARG A 124 16.93 4.94 -0.56
CA ARG A 124 18.10 4.05 -0.65
C ARG A 124 18.84 3.95 0.68
N ARG A 125 18.08 3.97 1.79
CA ARG A 125 18.67 4.04 3.12
C ARG A 125 19.54 2.80 3.33
N PRO A 126 20.88 2.93 3.48
CA PRO A 126 21.71 1.77 3.72
C PRO A 126 21.28 1.09 5.02
N PRO A 127 21.36 -0.24 5.13
CA PRO A 127 21.16 -0.93 6.39
C PRO A 127 22.11 -0.29 7.41
N ARG A 128 21.53 0.33 8.45
CA ARG A 128 22.28 1.19 9.37
C ARG A 128 23.27 0.44 10.26
N LEU A 129 23.26 -0.89 10.21
CA LEU A 129 24.12 -1.71 11.07
C LEU A 129 24.89 -2.72 10.23
N ASP A 130 26.04 -2.28 9.73
CA ASP A 130 27.10 -3.20 9.29
C ASP A 130 27.98 -3.53 10.50
N LEU A 131 27.82 -4.73 11.05
CA LEU A 131 28.62 -5.19 12.19
C LEU A 131 30.11 -5.34 11.84
N ALA A 132 30.46 -5.48 10.55
CA ALA A 132 31.85 -5.51 10.11
C ALA A 132 32.54 -4.14 10.28
N ALA A 133 31.78 -3.05 10.27
CA ALA A 133 32.29 -1.71 10.55
C ALA A 133 32.61 -1.46 12.04
N TYR A 134 32.21 -2.37 12.95
CA TYR A 134 32.39 -2.23 14.40
C TYR A 134 33.13 -3.42 15.01
N PRO A 135 34.44 -3.60 14.73
CA PRO A 135 35.23 -4.75 15.22
C PRO A 135 35.43 -4.78 16.74
N HIS A 136 35.19 -3.65 17.41
CA HIS A 136 35.24 -3.52 18.86
C HIS A 136 33.91 -3.89 19.55
N LEU A 137 32.82 -4.07 18.79
CA LEU A 137 31.57 -4.54 19.39
C LEU A 137 31.73 -6.01 19.80
N PRO A 138 31.38 -6.38 21.05
CA PRO A 138 31.34 -7.78 21.45
C PRO A 138 30.40 -8.56 20.53
N ARG A 139 30.81 -9.75 20.08
CA ARG A 139 29.91 -10.64 19.34
C ARG A 139 28.76 -11.03 20.28
N THR A 140 27.55 -10.55 19.99
CA THR A 140 26.37 -10.91 20.78
C THR A 140 25.88 -12.28 20.36
N ASP A 141 26.25 -13.31 21.14
CA ASP A 141 25.57 -14.62 21.11
C ASP A 141 24.27 -14.51 21.91
N VAL A 142 23.22 -14.01 21.27
CA VAL A 142 21.90 -13.94 21.88
C VAL A 142 21.24 -15.30 21.71
N LYS A 143 21.20 -16.08 22.79
CA LYS A 143 20.43 -17.32 22.83
C LYS A 143 18.96 -16.99 22.53
N THR A 144 18.33 -17.79 21.67
CA THR A 144 16.89 -17.69 21.41
C THR A 144 16.13 -17.85 22.73
N THR A 145 15.39 -16.81 23.13
CA THR A 145 14.59 -16.84 24.36
C THR A 145 13.60 -17.99 24.32
N ARG A 146 13.62 -18.86 25.33
CA ARG A 146 12.60 -19.91 25.48
C ARG A 146 11.37 -19.28 26.09
N ALA A 147 10.22 -19.41 25.42
CA ALA A 147 8.95 -18.89 25.93
C ALA A 147 8.60 -19.39 27.35
N ALA A 148 9.07 -20.59 27.73
CA ALA A 148 8.90 -21.16 29.06
C ALA A 148 9.58 -20.33 30.18
N ASP A 149 10.64 -19.58 29.88
CA ASP A 149 11.37 -18.77 30.86
C ASP A 149 10.52 -17.60 31.39
N TYR A 150 9.48 -17.19 30.65
CA TYR A 150 8.52 -16.16 31.08
C TYR A 150 7.44 -16.66 32.03
N GLY A 151 7.35 -17.97 32.29
CA GLY A 151 6.37 -18.52 33.25
C GLY A 151 6.50 -17.94 34.67
N VAL A 152 7.69 -17.43 35.01
CA VAL A 152 7.98 -16.78 36.30
C VAL A 152 7.27 -15.42 36.44
N LEU A 153 6.90 -14.77 35.33
CA LEU A 153 6.18 -13.49 35.35
C LEU A 153 4.65 -13.64 35.43
N ALA A 154 4.14 -14.88 35.42
CA ALA A 154 2.71 -15.18 35.45
C ALA A 154 2.22 -15.68 36.84
N ALA A 155 3.05 -15.54 37.88
CA ALA A 155 2.73 -15.83 39.28
C ALA A 155 2.51 -14.53 40.06
#